data_AF-A0A815LD24-F1
#
_entry.id   AF-A0A815LD24-F1
#
_cell.length_a   1.000
_cell.length_b   1.000
_cell.length_c   1.000
_cell.angle_alpha   90.00
_cell.angle_beta   90.00
_cell.angle_gamma   90.00
#
_symmetry.space_group_name_H-M   'P 1'
#
loop_
_entity.id
_entity.type
_entity.pdbx_description
1 polymer ?
#
loop_
_entity_poly.entity_id
_entity_poly.type
_entity_poly.pdbx_seq_one_letter_code
_entity_poly.pdbx_strand_id
1 'polypeptide(L)'
;MNGENRRRSLAIAGKSYLHFTPAAKERIFRLYRPKDLTSNISSISMIMMVKTLAIVAILLLSITTIFSAPLVSIQKLRNLKSDPTESQRLSDLGTGPDVYKFDFTSTNGVVAGPGGKAIQASIDDFPALTAQGTALIVGFLKPCGFILPHVHPRATSMFVVTQGDNVRTGFYNEHTGKFVVTPLKQYQGTVFPQGALHFEQNLSCKQAVFVAGFNSVDPGLNSGSSTFFQLPIDLIAASLNITTAQATSLRDHLPAAPLQTVASCRARCGLSD
;
A
#
# COMPACT_ATOMS: atom_id res chain seq x y z
N MET A 1 48.69 -19.27 -42.96
CA MET A 1 48.82 -19.19 -44.43
C MET A 1 47.42 -19.09 -45.00
N ASN A 2 47.15 -17.97 -45.71
CA ASN A 2 46.15 -17.66 -46.75
C ASN A 2 44.73 -18.22 -46.59
N GLY A 3 43.69 -17.39 -46.49
CA GLY A 3 43.14 -16.54 -47.57
C GLY A 3 41.84 -17.21 -48.06
N GLU A 4 40.73 -16.57 -48.45
CA GLU A 4 40.51 -15.23 -48.96
C GLU A 4 38.98 -15.03 -49.11
N ASN A 5 38.55 -13.77 -49.02
CA ASN A 5 37.21 -13.25 -49.33
C ASN A 5 36.73 -13.58 -50.75
N ARG A 6 35.41 -13.73 -50.97
CA ARG A 6 34.76 -13.04 -52.10
C ARG A 6 33.24 -12.89 -52.00
N ARG A 7 32.82 -11.62 -52.07
CA ARG A 7 31.47 -11.09 -52.32
C ARG A 7 30.92 -11.60 -53.66
N ARG A 8 29.60 -11.72 -53.78
CA ARG A 8 28.90 -11.66 -55.07
C ARG A 8 27.74 -10.67 -55.02
N SER A 9 27.75 -9.82 -56.03
CA SER A 9 26.91 -8.64 -56.25
C SER A 9 25.54 -8.99 -56.82
N LEU A 10 24.51 -8.23 -56.42
CA LEU A 10 23.20 -8.22 -57.05
C LEU A 10 23.24 -7.31 -58.29
N ALA A 11 22.87 -7.85 -59.46
CA ALA A 11 22.65 -7.08 -60.68
C ALA A 11 21.15 -6.81 -60.86
N ILE A 12 20.79 -5.55 -61.09
CA ILE A 12 19.43 -5.08 -61.42
C ILE A 12 19.38 -4.89 -62.95
N ALA A 13 18.40 -5.51 -63.62
CA ALA A 13 18.10 -5.29 -65.03
C ALA A 13 16.59 -5.05 -65.23
N GLY A 14 16.25 -4.10 -66.11
CA GLY A 14 14.93 -4.01 -66.77
C GLY A 14 14.12 -2.74 -66.51
N LYS A 15 14.34 -1.69 -67.31
CA LYS A 15 13.42 -0.56 -67.51
C LYS A 15 12.42 -0.92 -68.62
N SER A 16 11.12 -0.85 -68.32
CA SER A 16 10.04 -0.82 -69.33
C SER A 16 9.25 0.47 -69.16
N TYR A 17 9.28 1.36 -70.15
CA TYR A 17 8.50 2.60 -70.18
C TYR A 17 7.12 2.34 -70.81
N LEU A 18 6.05 2.57 -70.04
CA LEU A 18 4.68 2.65 -70.55
C LEU A 18 4.45 4.02 -71.21
N HIS A 19 4.20 4.02 -72.52
CA HIS A 19 3.74 5.20 -73.25
C HIS A 19 2.25 5.45 -72.97
N PHE A 20 1.93 6.56 -72.31
CA PHE A 20 0.55 7.04 -72.17
C PHE A 20 0.20 8.03 -73.28
N THR A 21 -0.96 7.85 -73.90
CA THR A 21 -1.49 8.74 -74.95
C THR A 21 -1.93 10.09 -74.35
N PRO A 22 -1.92 11.19 -75.15
CA PRO A 22 -2.25 12.54 -74.66
C PRO A 22 -3.63 12.65 -73.99
N ALA A 23 -4.60 11.83 -74.38
CA ALA A 23 -5.95 11.83 -73.82
C ALA A 23 -6.06 11.31 -72.37
N ALA A 24 -5.08 10.51 -71.90
CA ALA A 24 -5.08 9.99 -70.53
C ALA A 24 -4.53 11.01 -69.50
N LYS A 25 -3.72 11.98 -69.93
CA LYS A 25 -3.13 13.00 -69.04
C LYS A 25 -4.14 14.07 -68.59
N GLU A 26 -5.12 14.42 -69.42
CA GLU A 26 -6.10 15.46 -69.05
C GLU A 26 -7.17 15.00 -68.05
N ARG A 27 -7.48 13.70 -67.97
CA ARG A 27 -8.44 13.17 -66.97
C ARG A 27 -7.87 13.10 -65.56
N ILE A 28 -6.56 12.91 -65.41
CA ILE A 28 -5.91 12.81 -64.08
C ILE A 28 -5.75 14.21 -63.45
N PHE A 29 -5.50 15.24 -64.25
CA PHE A 29 -5.33 16.62 -63.74
C PHE A 29 -6.62 17.33 -63.30
N ARG A 30 -7.81 16.79 -63.61
CA ARG A 30 -9.10 17.34 -63.13
C ARG A 30 -9.54 16.84 -61.75
N LEU A 31 -8.88 15.81 -61.18
CA LEU A 31 -9.25 15.25 -59.88
C LEU A 31 -8.42 15.78 -58.70
N TYR A 32 -7.41 16.63 -58.94
CA TYR A 32 -6.57 17.19 -57.89
C TYR A 32 -6.45 18.71 -58.03
N ARG A 33 -7.46 19.43 -57.54
CA ARG A 33 -7.42 20.89 -57.37
C ARG A 33 -7.05 21.16 -55.90
N PRO A 34 -5.84 21.66 -55.59
CA PRO A 34 -5.46 21.92 -54.21
C PRO A 34 -6.06 23.25 -53.77
N LYS A 35 -7.18 23.21 -53.03
CA LYS A 35 -7.70 24.38 -52.31
C LYS A 35 -7.76 24.23 -50.79
N ASP A 36 -7.52 23.04 -50.24
CA ASP A 36 -7.78 22.77 -48.81
C ASP A 36 -6.60 22.20 -48.01
N LEU A 37 -5.34 22.47 -48.40
CA LEU A 37 -4.17 21.93 -47.68
C LEU A 37 -3.47 22.92 -46.73
N THR A 38 -3.88 24.19 -46.69
CA THR A 38 -3.26 25.22 -45.83
C THR A 38 -4.06 25.55 -44.56
N SER A 39 -5.33 25.15 -44.47
CA SER A 39 -6.18 25.43 -43.29
C SER A 39 -6.02 24.41 -42.15
N ASN A 40 -5.54 23.20 -42.44
CA ASN A 40 -5.42 22.12 -41.45
C ASN A 40 -4.09 22.10 -40.69
N ILE A 41 -3.02 22.69 -41.23
CA ILE A 41 -1.69 22.65 -40.60
C ILE A 41 -1.60 23.63 -39.42
N SER A 42 -2.22 24.81 -39.52
CA SER A 42 -2.32 25.78 -38.43
C SER A 42 -3.14 25.23 -37.25
N SER A 43 -4.25 24.55 -37.55
CA SER A 43 -5.14 23.96 -36.56
C SER A 43 -4.49 22.81 -35.80
N ILE A 44 -3.76 21.92 -36.48
CA ILE A 44 -3.05 20.79 -35.84
C ILE A 44 -1.89 21.28 -34.97
N SER A 45 -1.12 22.27 -35.45
CA SER A 45 -0.01 22.86 -34.68
C SER A 45 -0.51 23.58 -33.41
N MET A 46 -1.64 24.27 -33.50
CA MET A 46 -2.24 24.95 -32.35
C MET A 46 -2.80 23.95 -31.33
N ILE A 47 -3.45 22.87 -31.79
CA ILE A 47 -3.96 21.80 -30.91
C ILE A 47 -2.80 21.07 -30.20
N MET A 48 -1.68 20.81 -30.87
CA MET A 48 -0.51 20.21 -30.24
C MET A 48 0.09 21.13 -29.19
N MET A 49 0.26 22.43 -29.50
CA MET A 49 0.83 23.40 -28.57
C MET A 49 -0.04 23.62 -27.32
N VAL A 50 -1.37 23.66 -27.48
CA VAL A 50 -2.32 23.76 -26.35
C VAL A 50 -2.30 22.50 -25.50
N LYS A 51 -2.21 21.30 -26.10
CA LYS A 51 -2.07 20.04 -25.35
C LYS A 51 -0.76 19.96 -24.58
N THR A 52 0.36 20.41 -25.15
CA THR A 52 1.65 20.43 -24.47
C THR A 52 1.65 21.42 -23.30
N LEU A 53 1.08 22.61 -23.47
CA LEU A 53 0.93 23.60 -22.40
C LEU A 53 0.01 23.11 -21.27
N ALA A 54 -1.09 22.42 -21.61
CA ALA A 54 -1.99 21.83 -20.62
C ALA A 54 -1.32 20.70 -19.82
N ILE A 55 -0.52 19.84 -20.47
CA ILE A 55 0.23 18.78 -19.79
C ILE A 55 1.29 19.38 -18.85
N VAL A 56 2.01 20.42 -19.27
CA VAL A 56 3.00 21.11 -18.42
C VAL A 56 2.32 21.81 -17.24
N ALA A 57 1.16 22.44 -17.44
CA ALA A 57 0.38 23.04 -16.36
C ALA A 57 -0.12 21.98 -15.36
N ILE A 58 -0.63 20.83 -15.84
CA ILE A 58 -1.05 19.72 -14.98
C ILE A 58 0.14 19.14 -14.20
N LEU A 59 1.32 19.03 -14.82
CA LEU A 59 2.55 18.58 -14.17
C LEU A 59 3.06 19.59 -13.11
N LEU A 60 2.91 20.89 -13.36
CA LEU A 60 3.28 21.95 -12.42
C LEU A 60 2.28 22.04 -11.24
N LEU A 61 0.99 21.87 -11.51
CA LEU A 61 -0.05 21.82 -10.47
C LEU A 61 0.09 20.56 -9.59
N SER A 62 0.48 19.42 -10.16
CA SER A 62 0.72 18.19 -9.38
C SER A 62 1.98 18.24 -8.51
N ILE A 63 2.97 19.09 -8.85
CA ILE A 63 4.14 19.32 -7.99
C ILE A 63 3.78 20.16 -6.75
N THR A 64 2.80 21.08 -6.86
CA THR A 64 2.41 21.96 -5.74
C THR A 64 1.53 21.30 -4.68
N THR A 65 0.91 20.15 -4.97
CA THR A 65 -0.02 19.47 -4.04
C THR A 65 0.61 18.35 -3.21
N ILE A 66 1.91 18.08 -3.34
CA ILE A 66 2.58 16.94 -2.67
C ILE A 66 3.14 17.30 -1.28
N PHE A 67 3.22 18.57 -0.88
CA PHE A 67 3.80 18.96 0.42
C PHE A 67 2.80 19.72 1.28
N SER A 68 1.84 19.02 1.86
CA SER A 68 0.97 19.57 2.92
C SER A 68 0.84 18.64 4.12
N ALA A 69 1.86 17.82 4.38
CA ALA A 69 2.11 17.34 5.74
C ALA A 69 3.13 18.29 6.36
N PRO A 70 2.93 18.79 7.60
CA PRO A 70 3.98 19.48 8.30
C PRO A 70 5.08 18.45 8.54
N LEU A 71 6.12 18.47 7.71
CA LEU A 71 7.34 17.75 8.02
C LEU A 71 7.81 18.32 9.35
N VAL A 72 7.70 17.53 10.42
CA VAL A 72 8.48 17.79 11.63
C VAL A 72 9.90 17.96 11.13
N SER A 73 10.47 19.15 11.30
CA SER A 73 11.77 19.43 10.70
C SER A 73 12.76 18.38 11.19
N ILE A 74 13.66 17.91 10.32
CA ILE A 74 14.69 16.93 10.71
C ILE A 74 15.46 17.42 11.95
N GLN A 75 15.60 18.74 12.09
CA GLN A 75 16.17 19.37 13.28
C GLN A 75 15.33 19.08 14.54
N LYS A 76 14.01 19.26 14.50
CA LYS A 76 13.11 18.98 15.62
C LYS A 76 13.17 17.50 16.01
N LEU A 77 13.11 16.57 15.06
CA LEU A 77 13.27 15.14 15.36
C LEU A 77 14.63 14.80 15.97
N ARG A 78 15.70 15.49 15.53
CA ARG A 78 17.04 15.32 16.09
C ARG A 78 17.09 15.80 17.54
N ASN A 79 16.59 17.00 17.81
CA ASN A 79 16.58 17.56 19.15
C ASN A 79 15.78 16.67 20.11
N LEU A 80 14.57 16.24 19.72
CA LEU A 80 13.74 15.36 20.55
C LEU A 80 14.47 14.08 20.99
N LYS A 81 15.30 13.53 20.11
CA LYS A 81 16.12 12.34 20.40
C LYS A 81 17.35 12.65 21.25
N SER A 82 18.01 13.78 21.04
CA SER A 82 19.24 14.15 21.75
C SER A 82 19.01 14.83 23.09
N ASP A 83 17.80 15.36 23.32
CA ASP A 83 17.48 16.15 24.49
C ASP A 83 17.54 15.30 25.77
N PRO A 84 18.32 15.73 26.78
CA PRO A 84 18.51 14.95 28.00
C PRO A 84 17.30 15.02 28.95
N THR A 85 16.48 16.06 28.86
CA THR A 85 15.34 16.27 29.77
C THR A 85 14.01 16.39 29.04
N GLU A 86 12.92 16.01 29.72
CA GLU A 86 11.57 16.21 29.20
C GLU A 86 11.22 17.69 29.03
N SER A 87 11.81 18.57 29.85
CA SER A 87 11.63 20.01 29.71
C SER A 87 12.15 20.56 28.37
N GLN A 88 13.24 20.00 27.85
CA GLN A 88 13.79 20.40 26.55
C GLN A 88 12.95 19.83 25.41
N ARG A 89 12.57 18.54 25.51
CA ARG A 89 11.62 17.93 24.55
C ARG A 89 10.31 18.70 24.46
N LEU A 90 9.75 19.12 25.60
CA LEU A 90 8.54 19.95 25.65
C LEU A 90 8.75 21.28 24.91
N SER A 91 9.90 21.92 25.10
CA SER A 91 10.26 23.16 24.39
C SER A 91 10.31 22.95 22.88
N ASP A 92 10.81 21.81 22.40
CA ASP A 92 10.85 21.49 20.97
C ASP A 92 9.48 21.12 20.40
N LEU A 93 8.69 20.34 21.16
CA LEU A 93 7.36 19.90 20.73
C LEU A 93 6.38 21.07 20.63
N GLY A 94 6.48 22.02 21.56
CA GLY A 94 5.60 23.18 21.71
C GLY A 94 4.88 23.16 23.06
N THR A 95 4.34 24.31 23.49
CA THR A 95 3.76 24.49 24.82
C THR A 95 2.22 24.39 24.85
N GLY A 96 1.59 24.02 23.73
CA GLY A 96 0.13 23.91 23.62
C GLY A 96 -0.39 22.58 24.17
N PRO A 97 -1.62 22.52 24.70
CA PRO A 97 -2.21 21.29 25.26
C PRO A 97 -2.38 20.17 24.23
N ASP A 98 -2.48 20.52 22.95
CA ASP A 98 -2.66 19.54 21.87
C ASP A 98 -1.40 18.73 21.56
N VAL A 99 -0.23 19.16 22.05
CA VAL A 99 1.06 18.51 21.77
C VAL A 99 1.15 17.09 22.34
N TYR A 100 0.46 16.82 23.45
CA TYR A 100 0.37 15.48 24.07
C TYR A 100 -0.99 14.82 23.85
N LYS A 101 -1.79 15.35 22.93
CA LYS A 101 -3.11 14.81 22.61
C LYS A 101 -3.03 14.05 21.29
N PHE A 102 -3.34 12.76 21.33
CA PHE A 102 -3.50 11.94 20.14
C PHE A 102 -4.96 11.57 19.92
N ASP A 103 -5.46 11.74 18.70
CA ASP A 103 -6.85 11.47 18.35
C ASP A 103 -7.01 10.10 17.69
N PHE A 104 -7.45 9.11 18.49
CA PHE A 104 -7.78 7.76 18.01
C PHE A 104 -9.13 7.65 17.30
N THR A 105 -9.78 8.76 16.95
CA THR A 105 -11.05 8.78 16.20
C THR A 105 -10.85 9.05 14.70
N SER A 106 -9.64 9.42 14.29
CA SER A 106 -9.23 9.69 12.90
C SER A 106 -9.76 8.65 11.90
N THR A 107 -10.07 9.09 10.68
CA THR A 107 -10.48 8.19 9.59
C THR A 107 -9.30 7.39 9.03
N ASN A 108 -8.08 7.90 9.15
CA ASN A 108 -6.87 7.29 8.62
C ASN A 108 -6.23 6.38 9.68
N GLY A 109 -6.49 5.08 9.59
CA GLY A 109 -5.81 4.06 10.41
C GLY A 109 -4.54 3.54 9.74
N VAL A 110 -3.59 3.05 10.53
CA VAL A 110 -2.40 2.32 10.03
C VAL A 110 -2.78 1.01 9.32
N VAL A 111 -3.95 0.47 9.66
CA VAL A 111 -4.53 -0.75 9.10
C VAL A 111 -6.02 -0.46 8.88
N ALA A 112 -6.54 -0.68 7.68
CA ALA A 112 -7.95 -0.50 7.36
C ALA A 112 -8.42 -1.53 6.33
N GLY A 113 -9.69 -1.91 6.39
CA GLY A 113 -10.30 -2.85 5.45
C GLY A 113 -11.77 -3.14 5.73
N PRO A 114 -12.37 -4.09 4.98
CA PRO A 114 -13.75 -4.50 5.21
C PRO A 114 -14.03 -4.96 6.65
N GLY A 115 -13.02 -5.53 7.33
CA GLY A 115 -13.12 -5.99 8.72
C GLY A 115 -13.05 -4.90 9.79
N GLY A 116 -12.71 -3.65 9.44
CA GLY A 116 -12.55 -2.58 10.44
C GLY A 116 -11.40 -1.63 10.15
N LYS A 117 -10.91 -0.96 11.20
CA LYS A 117 -9.70 -0.13 11.17
C LYS A 117 -8.93 -0.20 12.48
N ALA A 118 -7.64 0.08 12.46
CA ALA A 118 -6.82 0.28 13.65
C ALA A 118 -5.99 1.55 13.50
N ILE A 119 -5.97 2.37 14.54
CA ILE A 119 -5.31 3.67 14.58
C ILE A 119 -4.22 3.58 15.64
N GLN A 120 -2.98 3.81 15.22
CA GLN A 120 -1.80 3.71 16.07
C GLN A 120 -1.33 5.11 16.42
N ALA A 121 -0.79 5.26 17.62
CA ALA A 121 0.09 6.34 18.00
C ALA A 121 1.48 5.74 18.19
N SER A 122 2.41 6.14 17.33
CA SER A 122 3.80 5.71 17.29
C SER A 122 4.72 6.90 17.05
N ILE A 123 6.02 6.65 17.00
CA ILE A 123 7.00 7.71 16.77
C ILE A 123 6.79 8.46 15.43
N ASP A 124 6.14 7.83 14.45
CA ASP A 124 5.92 8.38 13.11
C ASP A 124 4.84 9.48 13.08
N ASP A 125 3.78 9.33 13.88
CA ASP A 125 2.61 10.19 13.89
C ASP A 125 2.37 10.91 15.23
N PHE A 126 3.06 10.49 16.29
CA PHE A 126 3.02 11.12 17.60
C PHE A 126 4.42 11.38 18.16
N PRO A 127 5.10 12.47 17.75
CA PRO A 127 6.46 12.79 18.16
C PRO A 127 6.66 12.92 19.68
N ALA A 128 5.59 13.16 20.44
CA ALA A 128 5.61 13.18 21.90
C ALA A 128 6.02 11.83 22.52
N LEU A 129 5.93 10.73 21.76
CA LEU A 129 6.43 9.42 22.18
C LEU A 129 7.96 9.32 22.13
N THR A 130 8.68 10.32 21.62
CA THR A 130 10.14 10.30 21.62
C THR A 130 10.68 10.14 23.05
N ALA A 131 11.55 9.15 23.23
CA ALA A 131 12.11 8.76 24.52
C ALA A 131 11.11 8.23 25.58
N GLN A 132 9.83 7.99 25.23
CA GLN A 132 8.84 7.43 26.16
C GLN A 132 8.80 5.89 26.17
N GLY A 133 9.40 5.25 25.16
CA GLY A 133 9.53 3.78 25.11
C GLY A 133 8.22 3.02 24.87
N THR A 134 7.15 3.70 24.42
CA THR A 134 5.82 3.10 24.25
C THR A 134 5.12 3.59 22.99
N ALA A 135 4.22 2.76 22.49
CA ALA A 135 3.25 3.07 21.45
C ALA A 135 1.89 2.49 21.85
N LEU A 136 0.82 2.97 21.22
CA LEU A 136 -0.53 2.53 21.52
C LEU A 136 -1.31 2.34 20.23
N ILE A 137 -2.19 1.35 20.16
CA ILE A 137 -3.14 1.20 19.08
C ILE A 137 -4.55 1.06 19.63
N VAL A 138 -5.51 1.70 18.97
CA VAL A 138 -6.95 1.48 19.19
C VAL A 138 -7.52 0.84 17.93
N GLY A 139 -8.04 -0.37 18.09
CA GLY A 139 -8.63 -1.15 17.01
C GLY A 139 -10.14 -1.16 17.08
N PHE A 140 -10.79 -0.99 15.93
CA PHE A 140 -12.24 -1.02 15.73
C PHE A 140 -12.57 -2.16 14.78
N LEU A 141 -12.90 -3.33 15.34
CA LEU A 141 -13.29 -4.50 14.57
C LEU A 141 -14.79 -4.45 14.29
N LYS A 142 -15.16 -4.33 13.01
CA LYS A 142 -16.55 -4.48 12.57
C LYS A 142 -17.08 -5.88 12.93
N PRO A 143 -18.41 -6.09 12.89
CA PRO A 143 -18.98 -7.42 12.99
C PRO A 143 -18.23 -8.42 12.12
N CYS A 144 -17.84 -9.57 12.70
CA CYS A 144 -17.10 -10.62 12.00
C CYS A 144 -15.71 -10.23 11.45
N GLY A 145 -15.19 -9.07 11.84
CA GLY A 145 -13.89 -8.55 11.44
C GLY A 145 -12.73 -9.25 12.15
N PHE A 146 -11.60 -9.40 11.47
CA PHE A 146 -10.35 -9.87 12.05
C PHE A 146 -9.16 -9.18 11.39
N ILE A 147 -8.06 -9.11 12.13
CA ILE A 147 -6.76 -8.69 11.61
C ILE A 147 -6.04 -9.95 11.15
N LEU A 148 -5.45 -9.93 9.95
CA LEU A 148 -4.64 -11.06 9.46
C LEU A 148 -3.59 -11.43 10.51
N PRO A 149 -3.26 -12.74 10.67
CA PRO A 149 -2.20 -13.15 11.56
C PRO A 149 -0.92 -12.36 11.30
N HIS A 150 -0.35 -11.75 12.33
CA HIS A 150 0.76 -10.81 12.20
C HIS A 150 1.72 -10.88 13.39
N VAL A 151 2.87 -10.21 13.26
CA VAL A 151 3.88 -10.06 14.31
C VAL A 151 4.25 -8.59 14.50
N HIS A 152 4.64 -8.26 15.72
CA HIS A 152 5.34 -7.02 16.07
C HIS A 152 6.81 -7.36 16.34
N PRO A 153 7.72 -7.13 15.39
CA PRO A 153 9.12 -7.58 15.51
C PRO A 153 9.90 -6.84 16.60
N ARG A 154 9.46 -5.63 16.98
CA ARG A 154 10.17 -4.74 17.91
C ARG A 154 9.45 -4.53 19.24
N ALA A 155 8.32 -5.19 19.49
CA ALA A 155 7.57 -4.99 20.73
C ALA A 155 6.75 -6.22 21.17
N THR A 156 6.65 -6.40 22.48
CA THR A 156 5.56 -7.11 23.15
C THR A 156 4.32 -6.22 23.13
N SER A 157 3.15 -6.83 22.99
CA SER A 157 1.84 -6.14 23.02
C SER A 157 1.02 -6.58 24.23
N MET A 158 0.51 -5.61 24.99
CA MET A 158 -0.51 -5.84 26.01
C MET A 158 -1.86 -5.39 25.47
N PHE A 159 -2.80 -6.33 25.36
CA PHE A 159 -4.07 -6.15 24.67
C PHE A 159 -5.25 -6.18 25.65
N VAL A 160 -6.25 -5.31 25.46
CA VAL A 160 -7.51 -5.32 26.22
C VAL A 160 -8.69 -4.99 25.33
N VAL A 161 -9.80 -5.72 25.50
CA VAL A 161 -11.08 -5.39 24.86
C VAL A 161 -11.76 -4.29 25.67
N THR A 162 -12.08 -3.16 25.04
CA THR A 162 -12.79 -2.03 25.70
C THR A 162 -14.28 -2.01 25.36
N GLN A 163 -14.68 -2.62 24.24
CA GLN A 163 -16.06 -2.81 23.83
C GLN A 163 -16.23 -4.13 23.09
N GLY A 164 -17.33 -4.85 23.34
CA GLY A 164 -17.64 -6.12 22.70
C GLY A 164 -17.53 -7.31 23.68
N ASP A 165 -18.15 -8.42 23.31
CA ASP A 165 -18.43 -9.54 24.20
C ASP A 165 -17.86 -10.88 23.73
N ASN A 166 -17.28 -10.93 22.53
CA ASN A 166 -16.74 -12.16 21.94
C ASN A 166 -15.59 -11.87 20.97
N VAL A 167 -14.46 -11.41 21.53
CA VAL A 167 -13.21 -11.25 20.77
C VAL A 167 -12.34 -12.48 21.00
N ARG A 168 -12.11 -13.25 19.94
CA ARG A 168 -11.17 -14.37 19.97
C ARG A 168 -9.78 -13.86 19.61
N THR A 169 -8.83 -14.10 20.49
CA THR A 169 -7.41 -13.84 20.23
C THR A 169 -6.63 -15.14 20.23
N GLY A 170 -5.40 -15.09 19.73
CA GLY A 170 -4.45 -16.15 20.00
C GLY A 170 -3.06 -15.84 19.47
N PHE A 171 -2.05 -16.48 20.03
CA PHE A 171 -0.67 -16.38 19.57
C PHE A 171 -0.02 -17.76 19.45
N TYR A 172 0.93 -17.87 18.53
CA TYR A 172 1.74 -19.06 18.36
C TYR A 172 2.78 -19.13 19.46
N ASN A 173 2.70 -20.16 20.29
CA ASN A 173 3.69 -20.44 21.31
C ASN A 173 4.80 -21.29 20.71
N GLU A 174 5.99 -20.70 20.59
CA GLU A 174 7.17 -21.28 19.97
C GLU A 174 7.69 -22.51 20.71
N HIS A 175 7.47 -22.59 22.02
CA HIS A 175 7.91 -23.72 22.84
C HIS A 175 7.06 -24.98 22.61
N THR A 176 5.73 -24.82 22.56
CA THR A 176 4.78 -25.94 22.40
C THR A 176 4.44 -26.23 20.93
N GLY A 177 4.79 -25.31 20.03
CA GLY A 177 4.46 -25.39 18.61
C GLY A 177 2.97 -25.24 18.30
N LYS A 178 2.18 -24.67 19.23
CA LYS A 178 0.72 -24.56 19.13
C LYS A 178 0.24 -23.14 19.36
N PHE A 179 -0.92 -22.81 18.78
CA PHE A 179 -1.62 -21.59 19.13
C PHE A 179 -2.27 -21.71 20.52
N VAL A 180 -2.00 -20.73 21.37
CA VAL A 180 -2.78 -20.49 22.59
C VAL A 180 -3.92 -19.56 22.21
N VAL A 181 -5.15 -20.09 22.19
CA VAL A 181 -6.36 -19.34 21.81
C VAL A 181 -7.09 -18.88 23.06
N THR A 182 -7.32 -17.58 23.17
CA THR A 182 -7.91 -16.94 24.35
C THR A 182 -9.13 -16.11 23.94
N PRO A 183 -10.36 -16.56 24.27
CA PRO A 183 -11.55 -15.74 24.11
C PRO A 183 -11.58 -14.66 25.19
N LEU A 184 -11.86 -13.42 24.79
CA LEU A 184 -11.91 -12.25 25.64
C LEU A 184 -13.28 -11.56 25.49
N LYS A 185 -13.81 -11.13 26.64
CA LYS A 185 -14.96 -10.24 26.77
C LYS A 185 -14.50 -8.83 27.13
N GLN A 186 -15.44 -7.89 27.18
CA GLN A 186 -15.17 -6.53 27.61
C GLN A 186 -14.38 -6.49 28.93
N TYR A 187 -13.35 -5.66 28.95
CA TYR A 187 -12.39 -5.45 30.04
C TYR A 187 -11.53 -6.66 30.40
N GLN A 188 -11.49 -7.68 29.55
CA GLN A 188 -10.51 -8.75 29.64
C GLN A 188 -9.36 -8.47 28.67
N GLY A 189 -8.16 -8.91 29.06
CA GLY A 189 -6.94 -8.67 28.30
C GLY A 189 -6.03 -9.90 28.22
N THR A 190 -5.02 -9.78 27.37
CA THR A 190 -3.99 -10.80 27.15
C THR A 190 -2.67 -10.12 26.77
N VAL A 191 -1.60 -10.91 26.68
CA VAL A 191 -0.28 -10.46 26.22
C VAL A 191 0.12 -11.25 24.98
N PHE A 192 0.70 -10.56 24.01
CA PHE A 192 1.37 -11.16 22.87
C PHE A 192 2.87 -10.93 23.01
N PRO A 193 3.68 -11.99 23.23
CA PRO A 193 5.13 -11.87 23.32
C PRO A 193 5.71 -11.24 22.04
N GLN A 194 6.80 -10.50 22.20
CA GLN A 194 7.51 -9.88 21.07
C GLN A 194 7.81 -10.91 19.97
N GLY A 195 7.43 -10.57 18.74
CA GLY A 195 7.64 -11.43 17.57
C GLY A 195 6.73 -12.67 17.48
N ALA A 196 5.84 -12.91 18.45
CA ALA A 196 4.90 -14.03 18.37
C ALA A 196 3.84 -13.76 17.30
N LEU A 197 3.61 -14.74 16.42
CA LEU A 197 2.54 -14.67 15.41
C LEU A 197 1.19 -14.73 16.12
N HIS A 198 0.37 -13.69 16.02
CA HIS A 198 -0.90 -13.59 16.72
C HIS A 198 -2.01 -13.02 15.85
N PHE A 199 -3.24 -13.09 16.35
CA PHE A 199 -4.43 -12.57 15.68
C PHE A 199 -5.49 -12.13 16.69
N GLU A 200 -6.40 -11.27 16.21
CA GLU A 200 -7.60 -10.83 16.89
C GLU A 200 -8.78 -10.90 15.94
N GLN A 201 -9.89 -11.42 16.44
CA GLN A 201 -11.10 -11.61 15.67
C GLN A 201 -12.33 -11.31 16.50
N ASN A 202 -13.17 -10.43 15.99
CA ASN A 202 -14.52 -10.22 16.49
C ASN A 202 -15.45 -11.31 15.93
N LEU A 203 -16.00 -12.14 16.81
CA LEU A 203 -16.97 -13.19 16.46
C LEU A 203 -18.43 -12.73 16.64
N SER A 204 -18.65 -11.52 17.14
CA SER A 204 -19.98 -10.97 17.36
C SER A 204 -20.55 -10.28 16.12
N CYS A 205 -21.87 -10.12 16.12
CA CYS A 205 -22.62 -9.37 15.10
C CYS A 205 -22.66 -7.86 15.38
N LYS A 206 -21.90 -7.40 16.38
CA LYS A 206 -21.74 -5.99 16.77
C LYS A 206 -20.27 -5.63 16.70
N GLN A 207 -19.96 -4.35 16.59
CA GLN A 207 -18.59 -3.86 16.63
C GLN A 207 -17.91 -4.20 17.98
N ALA A 208 -16.62 -4.55 17.92
CA ALA A 208 -15.74 -4.64 19.06
C ALA A 208 -14.64 -3.57 18.97
N VAL A 209 -14.21 -3.05 20.12
CA VAL A 209 -13.11 -2.09 20.23
C VAL A 209 -12.08 -2.67 21.20
N PHE A 210 -10.81 -2.53 20.84
CA PHE A 210 -9.70 -2.95 21.69
C PHE A 210 -8.63 -1.85 21.76
N VAL A 211 -7.80 -1.95 22.79
CA VAL A 211 -6.59 -1.15 22.95
C VAL A 211 -5.41 -2.11 23.11
N ALA A 212 -4.31 -1.84 22.42
CA ALA A 212 -3.06 -2.55 22.62
C ALA A 212 -1.91 -1.57 22.88
N GLY A 213 -1.17 -1.77 23.96
CA GLY A 213 0.02 -1.00 24.33
C GLY A 213 1.29 -1.79 24.02
N PHE A 214 2.33 -1.10 23.57
CA PHE A 214 3.59 -1.70 23.15
C PHE A 214 4.74 -1.18 24.00
N ASN A 215 5.74 -2.02 24.27
CA ASN A 215 6.98 -1.61 24.95
C ASN A 215 8.05 -1.07 23.97
N SER A 216 7.62 -0.47 22.86
CA SER A 216 8.46 0.25 21.91
C SER A 216 7.65 1.38 21.29
N VAL A 217 8.32 2.50 21.01
CA VAL A 217 7.74 3.64 20.27
C VAL A 217 7.47 3.32 18.81
N ASP A 218 8.07 2.24 18.31
CA ASP A 218 7.85 1.69 16.98
C ASP A 218 7.81 0.15 17.10
N PRO A 219 6.61 -0.44 17.23
CA PRO A 219 6.46 -1.89 17.38
C PRO A 219 6.74 -2.67 16.09
N GLY A 220 6.61 -2.01 14.94
CA GLY A 220 6.54 -2.64 13.61
C GLY A 220 5.30 -3.49 13.41
N LEU A 221 4.97 -3.80 12.16
CA LEU A 221 3.83 -4.66 11.82
C LEU A 221 4.15 -5.48 10.58
N ASN A 222 4.17 -6.80 10.72
CA ASN A 222 4.36 -7.71 9.60
C ASN A 222 3.21 -8.74 9.58
N SER A 223 2.34 -8.68 8.57
CA SER A 223 1.32 -9.72 8.35
C SER A 223 1.98 -10.99 7.83
N GLY A 224 1.71 -12.13 8.47
CA GLY A 224 2.37 -13.41 8.17
C GLY A 224 2.16 -13.86 6.73
N SER A 225 0.92 -13.88 6.25
CA SER A 225 0.60 -14.25 4.86
C SER A 225 1.20 -13.28 3.85
N SER A 226 0.97 -11.98 4.04
CA SER A 226 1.50 -10.95 3.13
C SER A 226 3.03 -10.97 3.08
N THR A 227 3.71 -11.23 4.20
CA THR A 227 5.18 -11.32 4.23
C THR A 227 5.67 -12.60 3.55
N PHE A 228 5.07 -13.76 3.86
CA PHE A 228 5.48 -15.05 3.30
C PHE A 228 5.36 -15.08 1.77
N PHE A 229 4.26 -14.56 1.23
CA PHE A 229 4.01 -14.61 -0.21
C PHE A 229 4.78 -13.54 -1.02
N GLN A 230 5.54 -12.65 -0.37
CA GLN A 230 6.46 -11.72 -1.04
C GLN A 230 7.84 -12.34 -1.34
N LEU A 231 8.11 -13.56 -0.87
CA LEU A 231 9.32 -14.31 -1.21
C LEU A 231 9.38 -14.62 -2.72
N PRO A 232 10.55 -14.94 -3.29
CA PRO A 232 10.66 -15.50 -4.64
C PRO A 232 9.68 -16.67 -4.86
N ILE A 233 9.05 -16.71 -6.04
CA ILE A 233 7.89 -17.59 -6.29
C ILE A 233 8.27 -19.08 -6.25
N ASP A 234 9.49 -19.39 -6.69
CA ASP A 234 10.12 -20.70 -6.64
C ASP A 234 10.35 -21.15 -5.19
N LEU A 235 10.74 -20.24 -4.29
CA LEU A 235 10.89 -20.54 -2.87
C LEU A 235 9.55 -20.82 -2.20
N ILE A 236 8.48 -20.08 -2.53
CA ILE A 236 7.14 -20.37 -2.02
C ILE A 236 6.65 -21.72 -2.51
N ALA A 237 6.82 -21.99 -3.82
CA ALA A 237 6.46 -23.27 -4.43
C ALA A 237 7.17 -24.44 -3.74
N ALA A 238 8.48 -24.32 -3.52
CA ALA A 238 9.26 -25.31 -2.79
C ALA A 238 8.83 -25.45 -1.32
N SER A 239 8.56 -24.34 -0.63
CA SER A 239 8.19 -24.34 0.80
C SER A 239 6.83 -24.96 1.08
N LEU A 240 5.87 -24.79 0.16
CA LEU A 240 4.53 -25.35 0.28
C LEU A 240 4.36 -26.70 -0.43
N ASN A 241 5.42 -27.19 -1.09
CA ASN A 241 5.38 -28.39 -1.94
C ASN A 241 4.28 -28.32 -3.02
N ILE A 242 4.23 -27.20 -3.75
CA ILE A 242 3.28 -26.92 -4.83
C ILE A 242 4.01 -26.43 -6.08
N THR A 243 3.29 -26.33 -7.21
CA THR A 243 3.84 -25.73 -8.43
C THR A 243 3.97 -24.21 -8.32
N THR A 244 4.85 -23.60 -9.12
CA THR A 244 4.95 -22.14 -9.23
C THR A 244 3.65 -21.50 -9.69
N ALA A 245 2.87 -22.16 -10.55
CA ALA A 245 1.55 -21.69 -10.96
C ALA A 245 0.55 -21.65 -9.79
N GLN A 246 0.54 -22.67 -8.94
CA GLN A 246 -0.29 -22.68 -7.72
C GLN A 246 0.17 -21.60 -6.74
N ALA A 247 1.48 -21.44 -6.54
CA ALA A 247 2.04 -20.38 -5.69
C ALA A 247 1.65 -18.98 -6.19
N THR A 248 1.72 -18.75 -7.50
CA THR A 248 1.35 -17.47 -8.12
C THR A 248 -0.14 -17.22 -7.91
N SER A 249 -0.98 -18.23 -8.17
CA SER A 249 -2.41 -18.14 -7.93
C SER A 249 -2.71 -17.77 -6.47
N LEU A 250 -2.09 -18.42 -5.48
CA LEU A 250 -2.29 -18.09 -4.07
C LEU A 250 -1.86 -16.65 -3.73
N ARG A 251 -0.72 -16.19 -4.28
CA ARG A 251 -0.25 -14.81 -4.10
C ARG A 251 -1.24 -13.80 -4.66
N ASP A 252 -1.77 -14.06 -5.85
CA ASP A 252 -2.68 -13.15 -6.55
C ASP A 252 -4.06 -13.06 -5.86
N HIS A 253 -4.42 -14.05 -5.04
CA HIS A 253 -5.66 -14.07 -4.24
C HIS A 253 -5.49 -13.53 -2.82
N LEU A 254 -4.31 -13.02 -2.44
CA LEU A 254 -4.14 -12.42 -1.13
C LEU A 254 -5.08 -11.22 -0.96
N PRO A 255 -5.67 -11.05 0.23
CA PRO A 255 -6.54 -9.93 0.49
C PRO A 255 -5.77 -8.61 0.34
N ALA A 256 -6.35 -7.66 -0.39
CA ALA A 256 -5.78 -6.31 -0.56
C ALA A 256 -5.75 -5.51 0.75
N ALA A 257 -6.59 -5.88 1.73
CA ALA A 257 -6.68 -5.20 3.02
C ALA A 257 -6.30 -6.14 4.18
N PRO A 258 -5.47 -5.71 5.14
CA PRO A 258 -5.08 -6.51 6.30
C PRO A 258 -6.19 -6.77 7.33
N LEU A 259 -7.31 -6.04 7.24
CA LEU A 259 -8.52 -6.25 8.05
C LEU A 259 -9.61 -6.86 7.18
N GLN A 260 -10.03 -8.08 7.49
CA GLN A 260 -10.96 -8.86 6.68
C GLN A 260 -12.18 -9.31 7.50
N THR A 261 -13.20 -9.81 6.81
CA THR A 261 -14.38 -10.39 7.44
C THR A 261 -14.43 -11.89 7.24
N VAL A 262 -14.91 -12.64 8.23
CA VAL A 262 -15.08 -14.11 8.10
C VAL A 262 -16.46 -14.47 7.58
N ALA A 263 -16.51 -15.11 6.42
CA ALA A 263 -17.76 -15.45 5.70
C ALA A 263 -18.75 -16.26 6.55
N SER A 264 -18.28 -17.30 7.26
CA SER A 264 -19.15 -18.10 8.13
C SER A 264 -19.76 -17.30 9.29
N CYS A 265 -19.04 -16.29 9.80
CA CYS A 265 -19.57 -15.37 10.79
C CYS A 265 -20.58 -14.40 10.16
N ARG A 266 -20.29 -13.86 8.96
CA ARG A 266 -21.21 -12.97 8.25
C ARG A 266 -22.56 -13.63 7.99
N ALA A 267 -22.55 -14.87 7.52
CA ALA A 267 -23.75 -15.67 7.32
C ALA A 267 -24.57 -15.81 8.62
N ARG A 268 -23.92 -16.13 9.74
CA ARG A 268 -24.58 -16.19 11.05
C ARG A 268 -25.18 -14.85 11.48
N CYS A 269 -24.51 -13.75 11.14
CA CYS A 269 -24.92 -12.40 11.53
C CYS A 269 -25.87 -11.71 10.53
N GLY A 270 -26.30 -12.41 9.47
CA GLY A 270 -27.17 -11.84 8.44
C GLY A 270 -26.53 -10.67 7.67
N LEU A 271 -25.20 -10.65 7.57
CA LEU A 271 -24.47 -9.61 6.84
C LEU A 271 -24.36 -10.03 5.38
N SER A 272 -25.02 -9.31 4.47
CA SER A 272 -24.90 -9.51 3.02
C SER A 272 -23.47 -9.29 2.56
N ASP A 273 -23.01 -10.02 1.53
CA ASP A 273 -21.66 -9.94 0.95
C ASP A 273 -21.29 -8.54 0.41
#